data_AF-A0AAF0FN32-F1
#
_entry.id   AF-A0AAF0FN32-F1
#
_cell.length_a   1.000
_cell.length_b   1.000
_cell.length_c   1.000
_cell.angle_alpha   90.00
_cell.angle_beta   90.00
_cell.angle_gamma   90.00
#
_symmetry.space_group_name_H-M   'P 1'
#
loop_
_entity.id
_entity.type
_entity.pdbx_description
1 polymer ?
#
loop_
_entity_poly.entity_id
_entity_poly.type
_entity_poly.pdbx_seq_one_letter_code
_entity_poly.pdbx_strand_id
1 'polypeptide(L)'
;MTDKIRGDAKSYGLPPEIESSLQKSGGIDGIVSKMPDEDTIGQICTLHHVLSDQNRMKILLMLSKQQLCVCVIRTVLDIADSKLSYHLSVLKENGLIFGEQQGNWIIYSLTDKGRALLP
;
A
#
# COMPACT_ATOMS: atom_id res chain seq x y z
N MET A 1 -0.43 31.02 11.41
CA MET A 1 -0.03 31.88 10.29
C MET A 1 -0.83 31.42 9.08
N THR A 2 -2.09 31.82 9.10
CA THR A 2 -3.14 31.47 8.13
C THR A 2 -3.14 32.55 7.07
N ASP A 3 -2.80 32.21 5.82
CA ASP A 3 -2.98 33.18 4.74
C ASP A 3 -3.21 32.54 3.36
N LYS A 4 -4.30 32.99 2.75
CA LYS A 4 -4.67 32.93 1.33
C LYS A 4 -4.90 31.58 0.65
N ILE A 5 -6.12 31.05 0.85
CA ILE A 5 -6.89 30.51 -0.29
C ILE A 5 -8.01 31.52 -0.56
N ARG A 6 -7.67 32.57 -1.32
CA ARG A 6 -8.66 33.48 -1.88
C ARG A 6 -8.92 32.94 -3.29
N GLY A 7 -10.17 32.52 -3.53
CA GLY A 7 -10.60 31.91 -4.78
C GLY A 7 -10.44 32.87 -5.96
N ASP A 8 -9.34 32.71 -6.69
CA ASP A 8 -9.25 33.17 -8.07
C ASP A 8 -9.54 31.94 -8.93
N ALA A 9 -10.68 31.96 -9.62
CA ALA A 9 -11.01 31.00 -10.66
C ALA A 9 -9.96 31.14 -11.78
N LYS A 10 -8.83 30.43 -11.66
CA LYS A 10 -7.90 30.25 -12.77
C LYS A 10 -8.70 29.60 -13.91
N SER A 11 -8.84 30.32 -15.02
CA SER A 11 -9.28 29.68 -16.27
C SER A 11 -8.14 28.77 -16.70
N TYR A 12 -8.30 27.48 -16.43
CA TYR A 12 -7.29 26.47 -16.74
C TYR A 12 -7.26 26.10 -18.23
N GLY A 13 -8.04 26.78 -19.10
CA GLY A 13 -8.15 26.44 -20.52
C GLY A 13 -8.62 25.00 -20.74
N LEU A 14 -9.52 24.51 -19.89
CA LEU A 14 -9.91 23.10 -19.88
C LEU A 14 -10.83 22.78 -21.05
N PRO A 15 -10.81 21.54 -21.56
CA PRO A 15 -11.87 21.05 -22.42
C PRO A 15 -13.24 21.22 -21.75
N PRO A 16 -14.30 21.61 -22.49
CA PRO A 16 -15.62 21.91 -21.91
C PRO A 16 -16.21 20.77 -21.06
N GLU A 17 -15.88 19.52 -21.41
CA GLU A 17 -16.30 18.33 -20.66
C GLU A 17 -15.69 18.28 -19.25
N ILE A 18 -14.41 18.63 -19.13
CA ILE A 18 -13.69 18.66 -17.85
C ILE A 18 -14.14 19.85 -17.02
N GLU A 19 -14.34 21.02 -17.64
CA GLU A 19 -14.88 22.20 -16.95
C GLU A 19 -16.27 21.91 -16.38
N SER A 20 -17.15 21.30 -17.19
CA SER A 20 -18.49 20.90 -16.75
C SER A 20 -18.45 19.89 -15.60
N SER A 21 -17.54 18.91 -15.65
CA SER A 21 -17.35 17.92 -14.58
C SER A 21 -16.80 18.54 -13.29
N LEU A 22 -15.85 19.46 -13.41
CA LEU A 22 -15.26 20.18 -12.29
C LEU A 22 -16.30 21.07 -11.60
N GLN A 23 -17.12 21.80 -12.37
CA GLN A 23 -18.22 22.59 -11.84
C GLN A 23 -19.24 21.72 -11.09
N LYS A 24 -19.64 20.57 -11.66
CA LYS A 24 -20.51 19.58 -10.97
C LYS A 24 -19.91 19.08 -9.65
N SER A 25 -18.59 19.06 -9.54
CA SER A 25 -17.89 18.64 -8.33
C SER A 25 -17.78 19.73 -7.26
N GLY A 26 -18.18 20.97 -7.57
CA GLY A 26 -18.03 22.14 -6.69
C GLY A 26 -16.80 23.00 -6.99
N GLY A 27 -16.22 22.88 -8.20
CA GLY A 27 -14.96 23.55 -8.53
C GLY A 27 -13.75 22.88 -7.88
N ILE A 28 -12.62 23.60 -7.85
CA ILE A 28 -11.39 23.13 -7.18
C ILE A 28 -11.64 22.90 -5.69
N ASP A 29 -12.35 23.82 -5.02
CA ASP A 29 -12.66 23.70 -3.60
C ASP A 29 -13.53 22.47 -3.31
N GLY A 30 -14.46 22.14 -4.22
CA GLY A 30 -15.26 20.93 -4.17
C GLY A 30 -14.46 19.63 -4.32
N ILE A 31 -13.34 19.66 -5.06
CA ILE A 31 -12.40 18.53 -5.14
C ILE A 31 -11.57 18.45 -3.86
N VAL A 32 -10.95 19.56 -3.45
CA VAL A 32 -10.09 19.62 -2.26
C VAL A 32 -10.86 19.18 -1.00
N SER A 33 -12.12 19.57 -0.86
CA SER A 33 -12.97 19.17 0.28
C SER A 33 -13.35 17.68 0.29
N LYS A 34 -13.22 16.96 -0.83
CA LYS A 34 -13.47 15.53 -0.93
C LYS A 34 -12.20 14.68 -0.85
N MET A 35 -11.03 15.30 -0.92
CA MET A 35 -9.76 14.59 -0.77
C MET A 35 -9.64 14.08 0.67
N PRO A 36 -9.01 12.91 0.89
CA PRO A 36 -8.63 12.49 2.23
C PRO A 36 -7.69 13.51 2.87
N ASP A 37 -7.65 13.53 4.20
CA ASP A 37 -6.67 14.34 4.91
C ASP A 37 -5.23 13.85 4.70
N GLU A 38 -4.26 14.70 5.03
CA GLU A 38 -2.83 14.43 4.85
C GLU A 38 -2.35 13.18 5.61
N ASP A 39 -2.96 12.88 6.76
CA ASP A 39 -2.62 11.67 7.54
C ASP A 39 -3.04 10.41 6.77
N THR A 40 -4.28 10.39 6.27
CA THR A 40 -4.81 9.30 5.47
C THR A 40 -3.98 9.10 4.19
N ILE A 41 -3.62 10.19 3.50
CA ILE A 41 -2.73 10.13 2.33
C ILE A 41 -1.36 9.53 2.72
N GLY A 42 -0.78 9.96 3.83
CA GLY A 42 0.47 9.43 4.36
C GLY A 42 0.41 7.93 4.66
N GLN A 43 -0.68 7.46 5.25
CA GLN A 43 -0.93 6.04 5.52
C GLN A 43 -1.03 5.23 4.22
N ILE A 44 -1.76 5.74 3.22
CA ILE A 44 -1.88 5.12 1.90
C ILE A 44 -0.49 5.01 1.25
N CYS A 45 0.29 6.09 1.23
CA CYS A 45 1.64 6.11 0.67
C CYS A 45 2.57 5.10 1.38
N THR A 46 2.51 5.03 2.71
CA THR A 46 3.30 4.09 3.51
C THR A 46 2.98 2.64 3.14
N LEU A 47 1.69 2.29 3.05
CA LEU A 47 1.26 0.96 2.63
C LEU A 47 1.72 0.63 1.21
N HIS A 48 1.55 1.56 0.27
CA HIS A 48 2.00 1.37 -1.11
C HIS A 48 3.51 1.21 -1.20
N HIS A 49 4.28 1.95 -0.40
CA HIS A 49 5.73 1.78 -0.33
C HIS A 49 6.11 0.37 0.13
N VAL A 50 5.37 -0.20 1.09
CA VAL A 50 5.56 -1.60 1.52
C VAL A 50 5.25 -2.58 0.39
N LEU A 51 4.18 -2.36 -0.37
CA LEU A 51 3.76 -3.26 -1.45
C LEU A 51 4.61 -3.12 -2.73
N SER A 52 5.27 -1.97 -2.93
CA SER A 52 6.02 -1.65 -4.15
C SER A 52 7.34 -2.42 -4.34
N ASP A 53 7.82 -3.14 -3.33
CA ASP A 53 9.04 -3.94 -3.45
C ASP A 53 8.72 -5.33 -4.01
N GLN A 54 9.51 -5.72 -5.02
CA GLN A 54 9.27 -6.95 -5.77
C GLN A 54 9.43 -8.22 -4.92
N ASN A 55 10.34 -8.26 -3.94
CA ASN A 55 10.52 -9.44 -3.09
C ASN A 55 9.35 -9.57 -2.12
N ARG A 56 8.92 -8.47 -1.49
CA ARG A 56 7.73 -8.46 -0.62
C ARG A 56 6.49 -8.91 -1.38
N MET A 57 6.28 -8.42 -2.60
CA MET A 57 5.16 -8.86 -3.43
C MET A 57 5.24 -10.34 -3.80
N LYS A 58 6.42 -10.85 -4.17
CA LYS A 58 6.63 -12.29 -4.41
C LYS A 58 6.29 -13.14 -3.18
N ILE A 59 6.73 -12.72 -1.97
CA ILE A 59 6.38 -13.39 -0.71
C ILE A 59 4.87 -13.44 -0.53
N LEU A 60 4.19 -12.29 -0.64
CA LEU A 60 2.74 -12.21 -0.47
C LEU A 60 1.99 -13.10 -1.48
N LEU A 61 2.39 -13.08 -2.76
CA LEU A 61 1.80 -13.92 -3.80
C LEU A 61 2.05 -15.41 -3.55
N MET A 62 3.24 -15.80 -3.09
CA MET A 62 3.51 -17.19 -2.69
C MET A 62 2.63 -17.62 -1.51
N LEU A 63 2.52 -16.77 -0.48
CA LEU A 63 1.69 -17.02 0.70
C LEU A 63 0.18 -17.03 0.37
N SER A 64 -0.24 -16.37 -0.71
CA SER A 64 -1.61 -16.46 -1.23
C SER A 64 -1.95 -17.87 -1.75
N LYS A 65 -0.94 -18.65 -2.15
CA LYS A 65 -1.13 -20.01 -2.65
C LYS A 65 -1.12 -21.05 -1.53
N GLN A 66 -0.25 -20.87 -0.54
CA GLN A 66 -0.18 -21.73 0.65
C GLN A 66 0.68 -21.10 1.74
N GLN A 67 0.52 -21.56 2.98
CA GLN A 67 1.41 -21.23 4.09
C GLN A 67 2.80 -21.85 3.87
N LEU A 68 3.87 -21.11 4.18
CA LEU A 68 5.25 -21.52 3.87
C LEU A 68 6.20 -21.26 5.03
N CYS A 69 7.17 -22.16 5.22
CA CYS A 69 8.30 -21.88 6.11
C CYS A 69 9.34 -20.99 5.41
N VAL A 70 10.20 -20.35 6.19
CA VAL A 70 11.28 -19.48 5.69
C VAL A 70 12.18 -20.18 4.67
N CYS A 71 12.42 -21.48 4.82
CA CYS A 71 13.31 -22.23 3.94
C CYS A 71 12.77 -22.33 2.51
N VAL A 72 11.46 -22.58 2.35
CA VAL A 72 10.84 -22.61 1.02
C VAL A 72 10.85 -21.21 0.40
N ILE A 73 10.54 -20.18 1.18
CA ILE A 73 10.53 -18.80 0.69
C ILE A 73 11.92 -18.40 0.19
N ARG A 74 12.96 -18.73 0.95
CA ARG A 74 14.36 -18.50 0.57
C ARG A 74 14.72 -19.19 -0.73
N THR A 75 14.39 -20.48 -0.88
CA THR A 75 14.70 -21.25 -2.08
C THR A 75 14.09 -20.64 -3.34
N VAL A 76 12.89 -20.04 -3.24
CA VAL A 76 12.23 -19.40 -4.39
C VAL A 76 12.81 -18.03 -4.71
N LEU A 77 13.16 -17.23 -3.70
CA LEU A 77 13.63 -15.86 -3.92
C LEU A 77 15.11 -15.75 -4.24
N ASP A 78 15.92 -16.71 -3.79
CA ASP A 78 17.38 -16.73 -3.96
C ASP A 78 18.06 -15.43 -3.51
N ILE A 79 17.76 -15.00 -2.28
CA ILE A 79 18.33 -13.81 -1.64
C ILE A 79 19.02 -14.15 -0.33
N ALA A 80 19.91 -13.26 0.13
CA ALA A 80 20.56 -13.39 1.43
C ALA A 80 19.56 -13.47 2.59
N ASP A 81 19.86 -14.31 3.59
CA ASP A 81 18.99 -14.56 4.75
C ASP A 81 18.66 -13.28 5.53
N SER A 82 19.61 -12.34 5.64
CA SER A 82 19.38 -11.03 6.29
C SER A 82 18.35 -10.19 5.54
N LYS A 83 18.39 -10.22 4.20
CA LYS A 83 17.45 -9.50 3.34
C LYS A 83 16.06 -10.12 3.38
N LEU A 84 15.98 -11.45 3.36
CA LEU A 84 14.71 -12.16 3.55
C LEU A 84 14.07 -11.84 4.90
N SER A 85 14.87 -11.91 5.97
CA SER A 85 14.40 -11.59 7.33
C SER A 85 13.87 -10.16 7.41
N TYR A 86 14.57 -9.19 6.80
CA TYR A 86 14.08 -7.81 6.71
C TYR A 86 12.73 -7.72 6.00
N HIS A 87 12.57 -8.35 4.83
CA HIS A 87 11.30 -8.32 4.11
C HIS A 87 10.15 -8.95 4.91
N LEU A 88 10.40 -10.08 5.59
CA LEU A 88 9.41 -10.73 6.45
C LEU A 88 9.03 -9.86 7.65
N SER A 89 10.01 -9.20 8.30
CA SER A 89 9.74 -8.27 9.40
C SER A 89 8.88 -7.10 8.95
N VAL A 90 9.22 -6.45 7.83
CA VAL A 90 8.44 -5.31 7.32
C VAL A 90 7.00 -5.72 6.98
N LEU A 91 6.80 -6.89 6.36
CA LEU A 91 5.45 -7.41 6.09
C LEU A 91 4.67 -7.71 7.37
N LYS A 92 5.33 -8.25 8.40
CA LYS A 92 4.73 -8.57 9.70
C LYS A 92 4.36 -7.29 10.47
N GLU A 93 5.26 -6.31 10.54
CA GLU A 93 5.03 -5.01 11.18
C GLU A 93 3.88 -4.24 10.54
N ASN A 94 3.66 -4.41 9.23
CA ASN A 94 2.53 -3.81 8.51
C ASN A 94 1.24 -4.64 8.57
N GLY A 95 1.26 -5.76 9.32
CA GLY A 95 0.11 -6.63 9.54
C GLY A 95 -0.35 -7.35 8.28
N LEU A 96 0.55 -7.60 7.32
CA LEU A 96 0.22 -8.29 6.05
C LEU A 96 0.41 -9.81 6.15
N ILE A 97 1.32 -10.23 7.03
CA ILE A 97 1.59 -11.64 7.31
C ILE A 97 1.69 -11.86 8.81
N PHE A 98 1.51 -13.10 9.24
CA PHE A 98 1.87 -13.57 10.56
C PHE A 98 2.69 -14.85 10.44
N GLY A 99 3.39 -15.21 11.52
CA GLY A 99 4.21 -16.42 11.59
C GLY A 99 3.92 -17.17 12.87
N GLU A 100 3.70 -18.48 12.75
CA GLU A 100 3.42 -19.39 13.86
C GLU A 100 4.53 -20.42 14.01
N GLN A 101 4.95 -20.68 15.25
CA GLN A 101 5.93 -21.72 15.54
C GLN A 101 5.26 -23.10 15.46
N GLN A 102 5.79 -23.97 14.61
CA GLN A 102 5.40 -25.37 14.48
C GLN A 102 6.64 -26.26 14.58
N GLY A 103 6.87 -26.80 15.78
CA GLY A 103 8.08 -27.57 16.08
C GLY A 103 9.33 -26.70 15.94
N ASN A 104 10.21 -27.05 14.99
CA ASN A 104 11.45 -26.31 14.72
C ASN A 104 11.29 -25.21 13.66
N TRP A 105 10.08 -25.01 13.12
CA TRP A 105 9.83 -24.12 11.99
C TRP A 105 8.93 -22.96 12.38
N ILE A 106 9.14 -21.81 11.74
CA ILE A 106 8.12 -20.75 11.68
C ILE A 106 7.41 -20.87 10.34
N ILE A 107 6.10 -21.04 10.38
CA ILE A 107 5.23 -21.11 9.21
C ILE A 107 4.54 -19.75 9.05
N TYR A 108 4.74 -19.11 7.90
CA TYR A 108 4.13 -17.82 7.57
C TYR A 108 2.85 -18.00 6.78
N SER A 109 1.89 -17.12 7.06
CA SER A 109 0.57 -17.06 6.43
C SER A 109 0.15 -15.60 6.21
N LEU A 110 -0.72 -15.35 5.24
CA LEU A 110 -1.36 -14.04 5.05
C LEU A 110 -2.35 -13.75 6.18
N THR A 111 -2.39 -12.52 6.65
CA THR A 111 -3.52 -12.00 7.43
C THR A 111 -4.71 -11.69 6.51
N ASP A 112 -5.87 -11.39 7.07
CA ASP A 112 -7.03 -10.90 6.30
C ASP A 112 -6.70 -9.62 5.54
N LYS A 113 -5.95 -8.70 6.18
CA LYS A 113 -5.45 -7.47 5.55
C LYS A 113 -4.54 -7.78 4.36
N GLY A 114 -3.58 -8.70 4.52
CA GLY A 114 -2.69 -9.12 3.45
C GLY A 114 -3.45 -9.74 2.28
N ARG A 115 -4.46 -10.57 2.57
CA ARG A 115 -5.29 -11.22 1.56
C ARG A 115 -6.15 -10.23 0.78
N ALA A 116 -6.72 -9.22 1.44
CA ALA A 116 -7.57 -8.21 0.80
C ALA A 116 -6.83 -7.29 -0.18
N LEU A 117 -5.49 -7.26 -0.14
CA LEU A 117 -4.64 -6.42 -1.00
C LEU A 117 -4.12 -7.14 -2.25
N LEU A 118 -4.42 -8.43 -2.41
CA LEU A 118 -3.97 -9.25 -3.52
C LEU A 118 -5.10 -9.52 -4.53
N PRO A 119 -4.78 -9.71 -5.82
CA PRO A 119 -5.75 -10.02 -6.86
C PRO A 119 -6.35 -11.42 -6.75
#